data_AF-A0A923XKN0-F1
#
_entry.id   AF-A0A923XKN0-F1
#
_cell.length_a   1.000
_cell.length_b   1.000
_cell.length_c   1.000
_cell.angle_alpha   90.00
_cell.angle_beta   90.00
_cell.angle_gamma   90.00
#
_symmetry.space_group_name_H-M   'P 1'
#
loop_
_entity.id
_entity.type
_entity.pdbx_description
1 polymer ?
#
loop_
_entity_poly.entity_id
_entity_poly.type
_entity_poly.pdbx_seq_one_letter_code
_entity_poly.pdbx_strand_id
1 'polypeptide(L)'
;MDQAYQAIARRNATDETSIDASDEYVEPDASRYCPTELLGTFALLMAGHGRCASADMMLGDREYAMWQLARAHTMADDHLRSIAVLLFAYFDDPRGWGAAVHA
;
A
#
# COMPACT_ATOMS: atom_id res chain seq x y z
N MET A 1 -66.07 -10.26 -2.36
CA MET A 1 -65.28 -11.49 -2.49
C MET A 1 -64.54 -11.41 -3.82
N ASP A 2 -63.22 -11.52 -3.76
CA ASP A 2 -62.31 -11.90 -4.86
C ASP A 2 -61.92 -10.88 -5.94
N GLN A 3 -61.24 -9.80 -5.53
CA GLN A 3 -60.32 -9.11 -6.46
C GLN A 3 -59.04 -8.55 -5.80
N ALA A 4 -58.80 -8.89 -4.53
CA ALA A 4 -57.67 -8.35 -3.76
C ALA A 4 -56.46 -9.32 -3.63
N TYR A 5 -56.51 -10.52 -4.24
CA TYR A 5 -55.51 -11.57 -3.98
C TYR A 5 -54.61 -11.96 -5.17
N GLN A 6 -54.76 -11.37 -6.37
CA GLN A 6 -53.98 -11.77 -7.55
C GLN A 6 -53.36 -10.61 -8.37
N ALA A 7 -52.76 -9.64 -7.70
CA ALA A 7 -51.82 -8.73 -8.36
C ALA A 7 -50.46 -8.60 -7.62
N ILE A 8 -50.21 -9.47 -6.63
CA ILE A 8 -48.97 -9.51 -5.83
C ILE A 8 -48.02 -10.59 -6.37
N ALA A 9 -47.82 -10.62 -7.69
CA ALA A 9 -46.94 -11.60 -8.33
C ALA A 9 -46.07 -10.98 -9.44
N ARG A 10 -45.83 -9.66 -9.39
CA ARG A 10 -45.03 -9.01 -10.44
C ARG A 10 -44.29 -7.74 -10.02
N ARG A 11 -43.55 -7.80 -8.92
CA ARG A 11 -42.32 -7.00 -8.74
C ARG A 11 -41.51 -7.54 -7.55
N ASN A 12 -40.86 -8.67 -7.74
CA ASN A 12 -39.62 -8.96 -7.01
C ASN A 12 -38.53 -8.10 -7.65
N ALA A 13 -38.28 -6.92 -7.08
CA ALA A 13 -37.04 -6.17 -7.28
C ALA A 13 -37.02 -5.06 -6.23
N THR A 14 -35.93 -5.00 -5.47
CA THR A 14 -35.57 -3.95 -4.49
C THR A 14 -36.27 -4.00 -3.13
N ASP A 15 -36.34 -5.20 -2.53
CA ASP A 15 -36.07 -5.32 -1.10
C ASP A 15 -34.62 -5.80 -1.01
N GLU A 16 -33.68 -4.88 -0.75
CA GLU A 16 -32.37 -5.09 -0.09
C GLU A 16 -31.79 -3.69 0.20
N THR A 17 -32.48 -2.92 1.05
CA THR A 17 -31.82 -1.91 1.86
C THR A 17 -30.95 -2.64 2.89
N SER A 18 -29.78 -3.07 2.43
CA SER A 18 -28.67 -3.47 3.27
C SER A 18 -27.40 -3.23 2.46
N ILE A 19 -27.12 -1.95 2.20
CA ILE A 19 -25.74 -1.55 1.94
C ILE A 19 -25.06 -1.71 3.29
N ASP A 20 -24.56 -2.92 3.50
CA ASP A 20 -23.58 -3.26 4.50
C ASP A 20 -22.46 -2.24 4.36
N ALA A 21 -22.40 -1.31 5.30
CA ALA A 21 -21.20 -0.58 5.60
C ALA A 21 -20.21 -1.60 6.20
N SER A 22 -19.75 -2.51 5.35
CA SER A 22 -18.38 -2.97 5.47
C SER A 22 -17.59 -1.67 5.39
N ASP A 23 -17.00 -1.32 6.53
CA ASP A 23 -15.77 -0.56 6.59
C ASP A 23 -14.83 -1.29 5.61
N GLU A 24 -14.96 -0.95 4.32
CA GLU A 24 -13.97 -1.27 3.32
C GLU A 24 -12.79 -0.49 3.84
N TYR A 25 -12.01 -1.18 4.68
CA TYR A 25 -10.65 -0.84 4.95
C TYR A 25 -10.08 -0.63 3.56
N VAL A 26 -10.06 0.63 3.14
CA VAL A 26 -9.11 1.11 2.16
C VAL A 26 -7.81 0.87 2.89
N GLU A 27 -7.36 -0.38 2.82
CA GLU A 27 -6.04 -0.82 3.19
C GLU A 27 -5.17 0.21 2.50
N PRO A 28 -4.51 1.11 3.26
CA PRO A 28 -3.96 2.32 2.72
C PRO A 28 -3.07 1.90 1.58
N ASP A 29 -3.57 2.16 0.37
CA ASP A 29 -3.05 1.60 -0.87
C ASP A 29 -1.58 1.98 -0.90
N ALA A 30 -0.72 1.02 -0.54
CA ALA A 30 0.72 1.25 -0.48
C ALA A 30 1.23 1.68 -1.87
N SER A 31 0.42 1.44 -2.91
CA SER A 31 0.56 1.95 -4.27
C SER A 31 0.35 3.46 -4.45
N ARG A 32 -0.17 4.24 -3.50
CA ARG A 32 -0.31 5.71 -3.64
C ARG A 32 0.94 6.51 -3.28
N TYR A 33 1.92 5.90 -2.61
CA TYR A 33 3.22 6.54 -2.45
C TYR A 33 4.07 6.17 -3.66
N CYS A 34 4.38 7.15 -4.50
CA CYS A 34 5.34 6.96 -5.58
C CYS A 34 6.66 6.46 -4.95
N PRO A 35 7.07 5.20 -5.18
CA PRO A 35 8.17 4.58 -4.45
C PRO A 35 9.47 5.34 -4.69
N THR A 36 9.60 6.01 -5.84
CA THR A 36 10.77 6.81 -6.22
C THR A 36 10.97 8.03 -5.33
N GLU A 37 9.90 8.75 -4.96
CA GLU A 37 10.00 9.89 -4.04
C GLU A 37 10.38 9.39 -2.64
N LEU A 38 9.73 8.31 -2.19
CA LEU A 38 9.97 7.71 -0.88
C LEU A 38 11.42 7.19 -0.77
N LEU A 39 11.94 6.57 -1.84
CA LEU A 39 13.34 6.16 -1.95
C LEU A 39 14.32 7.34 -1.97
N GLY A 40 13.96 8.43 -2.64
CA GLY A 40 14.74 9.67 -2.63
C GLY A 40 14.85 10.25 -1.23
N THR A 41 13.73 10.35 -0.51
CA THR A 41 13.70 10.78 0.90
C THR A 41 14.52 9.85 1.79
N PHE A 42 14.36 8.53 1.62
CA PHE A 42 15.15 7.54 2.36
C PHE A 42 16.66 7.73 2.15
N ALA A 43 17.10 7.88 0.89
CA ALA A 43 18.50 8.08 0.54
C ALA A 43 19.07 9.36 1.15
N LEU A 44 18.30 10.45 1.15
CA LEU A 44 18.69 11.72 1.78
C LEU A 44 18.81 11.61 3.30
N LEU A 45 17.86 10.95 3.97
CA LEU A 45 17.91 10.74 5.41
C LEU A 45 19.12 9.87 5.79
N MET A 46 19.35 8.77 5.07
CA MET A 46 20.54 7.93 5.26
C MET A 46 21.84 8.72 5.06
N ALA A 47 21.89 9.59 4.06
CA ALA A 47 23.05 10.45 3.81
C ALA A 47 23.29 11.43 4.97
N GLY A 48 22.23 11.96 5.59
CA GLY A 48 22.31 12.77 6.81
C GLY A 48 22.97 12.05 7.99
N HIS A 49 22.88 10.72 8.02
CA HIS A 49 23.58 9.85 8.99
C HIS A 49 24.93 9.32 8.49
N GLY A 50 25.48 9.88 7.41
CA GLY A 50 26.77 9.50 6.85
C GLY A 50 26.79 8.18 6.08
N ARG A 51 25.62 7.71 5.61
CA ARG A 51 25.50 6.47 4.83
C ARG A 51 24.82 6.75 3.49
N CYS A 52 25.50 6.48 2.38
CA CYS A 52 24.87 6.57 1.07
C CYS A 52 24.01 5.34 0.80
N ALA A 53 22.72 5.55 0.50
CA ALA A 53 21.85 4.56 -0.12
C ALA A 53 21.53 5.02 -1.54
N SER A 54 21.57 4.11 -2.51
CA SER A 54 21.19 4.41 -3.90
C SER A 54 19.77 3.91 -4.17
N ALA A 55 18.86 4.82 -4.48
CA ALA A 55 17.50 4.48 -4.88
C ALA A 55 17.49 3.55 -6.11
N ASP A 56 18.38 3.78 -7.07
CA ASP A 56 18.52 2.98 -8.29
C ASP A 56 18.97 1.54 -7.97
N MET A 57 19.95 1.37 -7.07
CA MET A 57 20.34 0.03 -6.63
C MET A 57 19.26 -0.65 -5.79
N MET A 58 18.51 0.10 -4.99
CA MET A 58 17.38 -0.48 -4.26
C MET A 58 16.29 -0.95 -5.23
N LEU A 59 16.01 -0.22 -6.32
CA LEU A 59 15.07 -0.61 -7.37
C LEU A 59 15.56 -1.80 -8.21
N GLY A 60 16.87 -1.98 -8.36
CA GLY A 60 17.47 -3.08 -9.13
C GLY A 60 17.79 -4.35 -8.32
N ASP A 61 17.97 -4.23 -7.01
CA ASP A 61 18.38 -5.33 -6.13
C ASP A 61 17.57 -5.32 -4.82
N ARG A 62 16.66 -6.29 -4.71
CA ARG A 62 15.80 -6.45 -3.54
C ARG A 62 16.58 -6.76 -2.27
N GLU A 63 17.60 -7.62 -2.34
CA GLU A 63 18.38 -7.98 -1.14
C GLU A 63 19.12 -6.76 -0.60
N TYR A 64 19.70 -5.97 -1.51
CA TYR A 64 20.31 -4.69 -1.15
C TYR A 64 19.30 -3.74 -0.51
N ALA A 65 18.10 -3.61 -1.09
CA ALA A 65 17.03 -2.80 -0.51
C ALA A 65 16.65 -3.25 0.90
N MET A 66 16.35 -4.54 1.09
CA MET A 66 15.95 -5.10 2.38
C MET A 66 17.05 -4.95 3.44
N TRP A 67 18.32 -5.12 3.06
CA TRP A 67 19.45 -4.89 3.95
C TRP A 67 19.54 -3.42 4.41
N GLN A 68 19.34 -2.47 3.48
CA GLN A 68 19.35 -1.04 3.80
C GLN A 68 18.18 -0.67 4.73
N LEU A 69 16.99 -1.23 4.51
CA LEU A 69 15.82 -1.00 5.36
C LEU A 69 16.01 -1.56 6.77
N ALA A 70 16.46 -2.82 6.88
CA ALA A 70 16.79 -3.43 8.16
C ALA A 70 17.83 -2.60 8.93
N ARG A 71 18.77 -2.00 8.20
CA ARG A 71 19.78 -1.13 8.79
C ARG A 71 19.20 0.20 9.28
N ALA A 72 18.35 0.85 8.49
CA ALA A 72 17.62 2.06 8.90
C ALA A 72 16.79 1.83 10.18
N HIS A 73 16.23 0.63 10.38
CA HIS A 73 15.53 0.27 11.60
C HIS A 73 16.38 0.33 12.87
N THR A 74 17.69 0.09 12.77
CA THR A 74 18.62 0.14 13.91
C THR A 74 19.07 1.56 14.27
N MET A 75 18.66 2.56 13.49
CA MET A 75 19.08 3.95 13.67
C MET A 75 18.13 4.69 14.62
N ALA A 76 18.67 5.63 15.39
CA ALA A 76 17.91 6.46 16.34
C ALA A 76 17.19 7.63 15.63
N ASP A 77 16.52 7.33 14.52
CA ASP A 77 15.77 8.29 13.72
C ASP A 77 14.39 7.70 13.40
N ASP A 78 13.37 8.23 14.08
CA ASP A 78 12.00 7.74 13.96
C ASP A 78 11.37 8.05 12.60
N HIS A 79 11.79 9.15 11.95
CA HIS A 79 11.32 9.50 10.63
C HIS A 79 11.90 8.56 9.57
N LEU A 80 13.21 8.30 9.63
CA LEU A 80 13.88 7.30 8.79
C LEU A 80 13.29 5.90 9.01
N ARG A 81 12.99 5.53 10.26
CA ARG A 81 12.35 4.25 10.58
C ARG A 81 10.94 4.14 9.97
N SER A 82 10.15 5.21 10.02
CA SER A 82 8.80 5.25 9.45
C SER A 82 8.84 5.07 7.93
N ILE A 83 9.75 5.78 7.26
CA ILE A 83 9.98 5.62 5.81
C ILE A 83 10.45 4.19 5.48
N ALA A 84 11.32 3.61 6.32
CA ALA A 84 11.80 2.26 6.11
C ALA A 84 10.67 1.21 6.18
N VAL A 85 9.70 1.36 7.10
CA VAL A 85 8.53 0.48 7.19
C VAL A 85 7.68 0.53 5.92
N LEU A 86 7.42 1.73 5.41
CA LEU A 86 6.63 1.92 4.18
C LEU A 86 7.32 1.27 2.97
N LEU A 87 8.64 1.47 2.84
CA LEU A 87 9.42 0.82 1.81
C LEU A 87 9.45 -0.70 2.00
N PHE A 88 9.47 -1.20 3.24
CA PHE A 88 9.46 -2.64 3.51
C PHE A 88 8.21 -3.28 2.92
N ALA A 89 7.04 -2.69 3.12
CA ALA A 89 5.79 -3.17 2.51
C ALA A 89 5.87 -3.20 0.98
N TYR A 90 6.48 -2.16 0.38
CA TYR A 90 6.70 -2.10 -1.07
C TYR A 90 7.60 -3.24 -1.58
N PHE A 91 8.78 -3.45 -0.97
CA PHE A 91 9.72 -4.50 -1.38
C PHE A 91 9.27 -5.91 -0.98
N ASP A 92 8.41 -6.04 0.02
CA ASP A 92 7.86 -7.32 0.46
C ASP A 92 6.66 -7.81 -0.36
N ASP A 93 6.07 -6.93 -1.19
CA ASP A 93 4.94 -7.32 -2.04
C ASP A 93 5.33 -8.39 -3.08
N PRO A 94 4.77 -9.62 -2.97
CA PRO A 94 5.05 -10.71 -3.90
C PRO A 94 4.49 -10.45 -5.31
N ARG A 95 3.58 -9.48 -5.48
CA ARG A 95 2.96 -9.13 -6.77
C ARG A 95 3.88 -8.30 -7.67
N GLY A 96 5.03 -7.88 -7.15
CA GLY A 96 6.09 -7.25 -7.93
C GLY A 96 6.28 -5.79 -7.55
N TRP A 97 7.19 -5.58 -6.59
CA TRP A 97 7.83 -4.31 -6.24
C TRP A 97 8.57 -3.59 -7.41
N GLY A 98 8.45 -4.09 -8.65
CA GLY A 98 8.92 -3.44 -9.87
C GLY A 98 7.84 -3.31 -10.95
N ALA A 99 6.63 -3.85 -10.72
CA ALA A 99 5.52 -3.78 -11.67
C ALA A 99 4.84 -2.39 -11.66
N ALA A 100 4.87 -1.69 -10.53
CA ALA A 100 4.24 -0.36 -10.38
C ALA A 100 5.00 0.78 -11.10
N VAL A 101 6.28 0.58 -11.48
CA VAL A 101 7.11 1.60 -12.15
C VAL A 101 6.86 1.68 -13.66
N HIS A 102 6.10 0.74 -14.24
CA HIS A 102 5.84 0.66 -15.67
C HIS A 102 4.35 0.74 -16.08
N ALA A 103 3.45 1.07 -15.16
CA ALA A 103 2.02 1.18 -15.43
C ALA A 103 1.60 2.61 -15.85
#